data_AF-A0A960ZLG3-F1
#
_entry.id   AF-A0A960ZLG3-F1
#
_cell.length_a   1.000
_cell.length_b   1.000
_cell.length_c   1.000
_cell.angle_alpha   90.00
_cell.angle_beta   90.00
_cell.angle_gamma   90.00
#
_symmetry.space_group_name_H-M   'P 1'
#
loop_
_entity.id
_entity.type
_entity.pdbx_description
1 polymer ?
#
loop_
_entity_poly.entity_id
_entity_poly.type
_entity_poly.pdbx_seq_one_letter_code
_entity_poly.pdbx_strand_id
1 'polypeptide(L)'
;MNDTNEITSRRRALKLAGILLANLLVFPGISEARIWTDIYGRQVEADLVEIHDGGSAVTLRVLDGKLFRIPVSTLSEADRRYISNQGGGANPGGGNPVGSGSDPHGKEKSAIRQQIRKLEVWLRRAMREGNRQSVRKLRSGIKRLKKQLGAL
;
A
#
# COMPACT_ATOMS: atom_id res chain seq x y z
N MET A 1 13.89 -30.68 -61.49
CA MET A 1 12.99 -31.81 -61.17
C MET A 1 13.70 -32.72 -60.18
N ASN A 2 12.94 -33.14 -59.17
CA ASN A 2 13.17 -34.26 -58.25
C ASN A 2 14.23 -34.08 -57.16
N ASP A 3 14.04 -34.53 -55.94
CA ASP A 3 12.84 -34.85 -55.16
C ASP A 3 13.34 -35.01 -53.72
N THR A 4 12.48 -34.58 -52.81
CA THR A 4 12.34 -35.07 -51.43
C THR A 4 12.68 -36.55 -51.24
N ASN A 5 13.24 -36.93 -50.07
CA ASN A 5 12.61 -37.87 -49.11
C ASN A 5 13.61 -38.57 -48.17
N GLU A 6 13.67 -38.03 -46.96
CA GLU A 6 13.66 -38.69 -45.64
C GLU A 6 13.47 -40.23 -45.60
N ILE A 7 14.41 -40.97 -44.99
CA ILE A 7 14.13 -42.28 -44.37
C ILE A 7 14.95 -42.45 -43.08
N THR A 8 14.31 -42.08 -41.97
CA THR A 8 14.07 -42.91 -40.76
C THR A 8 15.00 -44.10 -40.49
N SER A 9 15.56 -44.21 -39.29
CA SER A 9 15.49 -45.46 -38.52
C SER A 9 15.81 -45.28 -37.03
N ARG A 10 14.77 -45.52 -36.25
CA ARG A 10 14.74 -45.58 -34.78
C ARG A 10 15.15 -46.98 -34.30
N ARG A 11 15.45 -47.04 -32.98
CA ARG A 11 15.47 -48.21 -32.05
C ARG A 11 16.87 -48.81 -31.92
N ARG A 12 17.47 -49.03 -30.74
CA ARG A 12 17.06 -49.57 -29.41
C ARG A 12 18.21 -49.22 -28.42
N ALA A 13 18.14 -49.14 -27.09
CA ALA A 13 17.11 -49.13 -26.05
C ALA A 13 17.80 -48.80 -24.69
N LEU A 14 17.15 -47.95 -23.88
CA LEU A 14 17.12 -47.83 -22.40
C LEU A 14 18.39 -47.93 -21.53
N LYS A 15 18.62 -46.90 -20.68
CA LYS A 15 18.28 -46.89 -19.23
C LYS A 15 18.54 -45.50 -18.56
N LEU A 16 17.43 -44.83 -18.21
CA LEU A 16 17.20 -43.99 -17.02
C LEU A 16 18.35 -43.16 -16.42
N ALA A 17 18.38 -41.85 -16.70
CA ALA A 17 18.88 -40.83 -15.76
C ALA A 17 18.24 -39.45 -16.04
N GLY A 18 17.25 -39.09 -15.22
CA GLY A 18 16.97 -37.71 -14.84
C GLY A 18 16.33 -36.79 -15.88
N ILE A 19 15.01 -36.89 -16.02
CA ILE A 19 14.17 -35.74 -16.41
C ILE A 19 14.35 -34.66 -15.33
N LEU A 20 15.18 -33.64 -15.56
CA LEU A 20 15.32 -32.46 -14.70
C LEU A 20 15.26 -31.23 -15.61
N LEU A 21 14.05 -30.82 -15.99
CA LEU A 21 13.32 -29.76 -15.26
C LEU A 21 14.07 -28.41 -15.29
N ALA A 22 14.40 -27.93 -16.48
CA ALA A 22 14.61 -26.51 -16.70
C ALA A 22 13.32 -25.88 -17.24
N ASN A 23 12.19 -26.14 -16.56
CA ASN A 23 11.08 -25.20 -16.59
C ASN A 23 11.64 -23.95 -15.93
N LEU A 24 12.01 -22.98 -16.76
CA LEU A 24 12.34 -21.63 -16.35
C LEU A 24 11.17 -21.16 -15.48
N LEU A 25 11.32 -21.27 -14.16
CA LEU A 25 10.39 -20.73 -13.19
C LEU A 25 10.37 -19.23 -13.44
N VAL A 26 9.44 -18.78 -14.26
CA VAL A 26 8.89 -17.44 -14.17
C VAL A 26 8.33 -17.39 -12.77
N PHE A 27 9.07 -16.82 -11.83
CA PHE A 27 8.52 -16.39 -10.55
C PHE A 27 7.50 -15.31 -10.92
N PRO A 28 6.17 -15.54 -10.77
CA PRO A 28 5.30 -14.39 -10.63
C PRO A 28 5.82 -13.70 -9.37
N GLY A 29 6.40 -12.50 -9.53
CA GLY A 29 6.72 -11.67 -8.39
C GLY A 29 5.45 -11.57 -7.57
N ILE A 30 5.48 -12.15 -6.37
CA ILE A 30 4.41 -12.05 -5.39
C ILE A 30 4.41 -10.58 -4.97
N SER A 31 3.78 -9.73 -5.78
CA SER A 31 3.26 -8.47 -5.28
C SER A 31 2.16 -8.88 -4.32
N GLU A 32 2.37 -8.61 -3.04
CA GLU A 32 1.42 -8.93 -2.00
C GLU A 32 0.18 -8.04 -2.23
N ALA A 33 -0.83 -8.60 -2.90
CA ALA A 33 -2.12 -7.96 -3.10
C ALA A 33 -2.63 -7.51 -1.73
N ARG A 34 -2.66 -6.19 -1.53
CA ARG A 34 -3.00 -5.57 -0.25
C ARG A 34 -4.33 -4.88 -0.37
N ILE A 35 -5.08 -4.83 0.72
CA ILE A 35 -6.25 -3.97 0.85
C ILE A 35 -5.78 -2.53 1.06
N TRP A 36 -5.91 -1.71 0.03
CA TRP A 36 -5.68 -0.27 0.06
C TRP A 36 -6.93 0.43 0.51
N THR A 37 -6.81 1.36 1.44
CA THR A 37 -7.93 2.15 1.94
C THR A 37 -7.77 3.61 1.52
N ASP A 38 -8.82 4.22 1.02
CA ASP A 38 -8.82 5.66 0.72
C ASP A 38 -9.31 6.51 1.92
N ILE A 39 -9.20 7.83 1.80
CA ILE A 39 -9.65 8.78 2.83
C ILE A 39 -11.16 8.77 3.08
N TYR A 40 -11.94 8.18 2.17
CA TYR A 40 -13.39 8.01 2.29
C TYR A 40 -13.76 6.64 2.89
N GLY A 41 -12.76 5.79 3.19
CA GLY A 41 -12.93 4.45 3.74
C GLY A 41 -13.25 3.38 2.70
N ARG A 42 -13.17 3.71 1.40
CA ARG A 42 -13.31 2.72 0.33
C ARG A 42 -12.06 1.86 0.31
N GLN A 43 -12.27 0.55 0.17
CA GLN A 43 -11.21 -0.44 0.14
C GLN A 43 -11.06 -1.01 -1.26
N VAL A 44 -9.82 -1.19 -1.71
CA VAL A 44 -9.51 -1.84 -2.98
C VAL A 44 -8.37 -2.82 -2.77
N GLU A 45 -8.59 -4.07 -3.15
CA GLU A 45 -7.54 -5.09 -3.16
C GLU A 45 -6.72 -4.93 -4.43
N ALA A 46 -5.44 -4.63 -4.28
CA ALA A 46 -4.56 -4.35 -5.40
C ALA A 46 -3.08 -4.55 -5.08
N ASP A 47 -2.30 -4.81 -6.13
CA ASP A 47 -0.85 -4.80 -6.12
C ASP A 47 -0.32 -3.38 -6.31
N LEU A 48 0.70 -3.00 -5.55
CA LEU A 48 1.50 -1.81 -5.88
C LEU A 48 2.40 -2.13 -7.07
N VAL A 49 2.15 -1.50 -8.22
CA VAL A 49 2.95 -1.71 -9.44
C VAL A 49 4.08 -0.70 -9.52
N GLU A 50 3.80 0.57 -9.21
CA GLU A 50 4.75 1.64 -9.44
C GLU A 50 4.50 2.83 -8.51
N ILE A 51 5.58 3.50 -8.12
CA ILE A 51 5.55 4.74 -7.36
C ILE A 51 6.02 5.87 -8.29
N HIS A 52 5.17 6.87 -8.48
CA HIS A 52 5.39 8.00 -9.35
C HIS A 52 5.79 9.25 -8.56
N ASP A 53 6.44 10.19 -9.23
CA ASP A 53 6.60 11.57 -8.75
C ASP A 53 7.19 11.65 -7.33
N GLY A 54 8.20 10.81 -7.06
CA GLY A 54 8.86 10.73 -5.75
C GLY A 54 7.98 10.28 -4.58
N GLY A 55 6.88 9.56 -4.85
CA GLY A 55 5.93 9.12 -3.83
C GLY A 55 4.64 9.94 -3.75
N SER A 56 4.39 10.82 -4.73
CA SER A 56 3.17 11.64 -4.77
C SER A 56 1.97 10.91 -5.37
N ALA A 57 2.22 9.95 -6.27
CA ALA A 57 1.20 9.09 -6.86
C ALA A 57 1.69 7.63 -6.93
N VAL A 58 0.75 6.69 -6.96
CA VAL A 58 1.05 5.26 -7.15
C VAL A 58 0.14 4.65 -8.20
N THR A 59 0.66 3.67 -8.93
CA THR A 59 -0.14 2.82 -9.80
C THR A 59 -0.44 1.52 -9.08
N LEU A 60 -1.72 1.23 -8.90
CA LEU A 60 -2.21 -0.01 -8.31
C LEU A 60 -2.81 -0.89 -9.40
N ARG A 61 -2.58 -2.20 -9.34
CA ARG A 61 -3.22 -3.20 -10.20
C ARG A 61 -4.21 -4.02 -9.40
N VAL A 62 -5.48 -3.93 -9.73
CA VAL A 62 -6.51 -4.77 -9.10
C VAL A 62 -6.47 -6.19 -9.67
N LEU A 63 -7.15 -7.13 -8.99
CA LEU A 63 -7.22 -8.54 -9.38
C LEU A 63 -7.69 -8.76 -10.84
N ASP A 64 -8.58 -7.90 -11.35
CA ASP A 64 -9.04 -7.92 -12.75
C ASP A 64 -7.97 -7.46 -13.77
N GLY A 65 -6.74 -7.21 -13.32
CA GLY A 65 -5.62 -6.73 -14.15
C GLY A 65 -5.68 -5.25 -14.52
N LYS A 66 -6.73 -4.53 -14.11
CA LYS A 66 -6.89 -3.10 -14.39
C LYS A 66 -5.92 -2.27 -13.54
N LEU A 67 -5.29 -1.28 -14.18
CA LEU A 67 -4.37 -0.34 -13.56
C LEU A 67 -5.09 0.95 -13.16
N PHE A 68 -4.83 1.43 -11.95
CA PHE A 68 -5.35 2.69 -11.42
C PHE A 68 -4.20 3.54 -10.89
N ARG A 69 -4.05 4.76 -11.44
CA ARG A 69 -3.16 5.77 -10.87
C ARG A 69 -3.93 6.53 -9.79
N ILE A 70 -3.46 6.45 -8.56
CA ILE A 70 -4.10 7.06 -7.38
C ILE A 70 -3.12 8.03 -6.72
N PRO A 71 -3.53 9.28 -6.44
CA PRO A 71 -2.72 10.18 -5.63
C PRO A 71 -2.54 9.64 -4.22
N VAL A 72 -1.29 9.60 -3.74
CA VAL A 72 -0.96 9.10 -2.39
C VAL A 72 -1.70 9.89 -1.31
N SER A 73 -1.95 11.18 -1.55
CA SER A 73 -2.75 12.06 -0.68
C SER A 73 -4.18 11.59 -0.40
N THR A 74 -4.75 10.76 -1.28
CA THR A 74 -6.09 10.19 -1.15
C THR A 74 -6.12 8.83 -0.46
N LEU A 75 -4.96 8.25 -0.16
CA LEU A 75 -4.83 6.99 0.56
C LEU A 75 -4.79 7.20 2.08
N SER A 76 -5.12 6.13 2.81
CA SER A 76 -5.06 6.09 4.26
C SER A 76 -3.64 6.36 4.76
N GLU A 77 -3.50 6.81 6.01
CA GLU A 77 -2.17 7.06 6.58
C GLU A 77 -1.31 5.78 6.65
N ALA A 78 -1.93 4.62 6.88
CA ALA A 78 -1.23 3.33 6.89
C ALA A 78 -0.65 2.99 5.51
N ASP A 79 -1.41 3.24 4.45
CA ASP A 79 -0.98 2.93 3.09
C ASP A 79 0.02 3.94 2.55
N ARG A 80 -0.12 5.23 2.92
CA ARG A 80 0.89 6.25 2.63
C ARG A 80 2.25 5.91 3.24
N ARG A 81 2.26 5.40 4.48
CA ARG A 81 3.49 4.93 5.13
C ARG A 81 4.08 3.71 4.44
N TYR A 82 3.23 2.77 4.01
CA TYR A 82 3.68 1.62 3.24
C TYR A 82 4.39 2.04 1.95
N ILE A 83 3.80 2.95 1.17
CA ILE A 83 4.42 3.48 -0.06
C ILE A 83 5.75 4.17 0.23
N SER A 84 5.80 4.99 1.28
CA SER A 84 7.03 5.67 1.70
C SER A 84 8.15 4.67 2.04
N ASN A 85 7.80 3.51 2.58
CA ASN A 85 8.77 2.47 2.90
C ASN A 85 9.20 1.68 1.65
N GLN A 86 8.35 1.58 0.63
CA GLN A 86 8.64 0.88 -0.63
C GLN A 86 9.53 1.70 -1.58
N GLY A 87 9.50 3.04 -1.51
CA GLY A 87 10.38 3.92 -2.30
C GLY A 87 11.86 3.91 -1.89
N GLY A 88 12.22 3.16 -0.86
CA GLY A 88 13.57 3.08 -0.28
C GLY A 88 14.52 2.03 -0.89
N GLY A 89 14.17 1.42 -2.03
CA GLY A 89 15.08 0.65 -2.87
C GLY A 89 15.24 -0.83 -2.51
N ALA A 90 15.12 -1.69 -3.53
CA ALA A 90 15.22 -3.14 -3.46
C ALA A 90 16.62 -3.67 -3.12
N ASN A 91 16.75 -4.47 -2.06
CA ASN A 91 17.34 -5.83 -2.04
C ASN A 91 17.12 -6.44 -0.63
N PRO A 92 16.74 -7.73 -0.48
CA PRO A 92 16.44 -8.36 0.79
C PRO A 92 17.75 -8.83 1.41
N GLY A 93 18.35 -8.00 2.24
CA GLY A 93 19.55 -8.33 3.01
C GLY A 93 19.38 -7.76 4.40
N GLY A 94 19.41 -8.63 5.40
CA GLY A 94 19.24 -8.28 6.80
C GLY A 94 20.05 -7.06 7.21
N GLY A 95 19.34 -6.02 7.62
CA GLY A 95 19.87 -4.87 8.33
C GLY A 95 18.75 -4.39 9.22
N ASN A 96 18.86 -4.66 10.52
CA ASN A 96 17.93 -4.20 11.55
C ASN A 96 17.45 -2.76 11.29
N PRO A 97 16.18 -2.42 11.53
CA PRO A 97 15.71 -1.04 11.44
C PRO A 97 16.34 -0.18 12.54
N VAL A 98 17.55 0.32 12.28
CA VAL A 98 18.10 1.50 12.94
C VAL A 98 17.24 2.66 12.45
N GLY A 99 16.37 3.13 13.34
CA GLY A 99 15.30 4.06 13.03
C GLY A 99 13.98 3.76 13.74
N SER A 100 13.93 2.73 14.61
CA SER A 100 13.01 2.72 15.75
C SER A 100 13.41 3.80 16.76
N GLY A 101 13.28 5.06 16.38
CA GLY A 101 13.13 6.16 17.33
C GLY A 101 11.73 6.09 17.89
N SER A 102 11.53 5.25 18.91
CA SER A 102 10.35 5.28 19.77
C SER A 102 10.33 6.61 20.52
N ASP A 103 9.93 7.66 19.83
CA ASP A 103 9.61 8.94 20.43
C ASP A 103 8.13 8.87 20.83
N PRO A 104 7.78 8.60 22.10
CA PRO A 104 6.40 8.38 22.53
C PRO A 104 5.52 9.59 22.20
N HIS A 105 6.11 10.79 22.27
CA HIS A 105 5.46 12.06 21.90
C HIS A 105 5.11 12.12 20.40
N GLY A 106 5.90 11.51 19.51
CA GLY A 106 5.63 11.53 18.06
C GLY A 106 4.35 10.78 17.69
N LYS A 107 4.18 9.57 18.26
CA LYS A 107 2.96 8.77 18.08
C LYS A 107 1.76 9.46 18.74
N GLU A 108 1.91 9.99 19.94
CA GLU A 108 0.85 10.69 20.67
C GLU A 108 0.38 11.97 19.95
N LYS A 109 1.32 12.81 19.48
CA LYS A 109 1.01 14.01 18.66
C LYS A 109 0.26 13.65 17.37
N SER A 110 0.54 12.50 16.76
CA SER A 110 -0.17 12.05 15.55
C SER A 110 -1.62 11.64 15.85
N ALA A 111 -1.85 10.91 16.95
CA ALA A 111 -3.17 10.50 17.39
C ALA A 111 -4.05 11.71 17.75
N ILE A 112 -3.50 12.68 18.49
CA ILE A 112 -4.22 13.92 18.85
C ILE A 112 -4.60 14.72 17.60
N ARG A 113 -3.70 14.81 16.61
CA ARG A 113 -3.98 15.49 15.33
C ARG A 113 -5.11 14.81 14.55
N GLN A 114 -5.11 13.48 14.47
CA GLN A 114 -6.20 12.73 13.83
C GLN A 114 -7.55 12.95 14.54
N GLN A 115 -7.54 12.95 15.88
CA GLN A 115 -8.74 13.16 16.67
C GLN A 115 -9.32 14.57 16.49
N ILE A 116 -8.47 15.61 16.45
CA ILE A 116 -8.90 16.99 16.12
C ILE A 116 -9.58 17.02 14.74
N ARG A 117 -8.99 16.38 13.73
CA ARG A 117 -9.53 16.35 12.37
C ARG A 117 -10.93 15.74 12.32
N LYS A 118 -11.14 14.63 13.06
CA LYS A 118 -12.46 13.98 13.20
C LYS A 118 -13.48 14.89 13.86
N LEU A 119 -13.10 15.58 14.95
CA LEU A 119 -13.97 16.54 15.63
C LEU A 119 -14.32 17.74 14.75
N GLU A 120 -13.40 18.22 13.91
CA GLU A 120 -13.67 19.31 12.95
C GLU A 120 -14.68 18.91 11.88
N VAL A 121 -14.65 17.66 11.41
CA VAL A 121 -15.67 17.11 10.50
C VAL A 121 -17.04 17.11 11.17
N TRP A 122 -17.13 16.62 12.40
CA TRP A 122 -18.39 16.64 13.17
C TRP A 122 -18.85 18.07 13.48
N LEU A 123 -17.92 18.99 13.75
CA LEU A 123 -18.26 20.39 14.00
C LEU A 123 -18.90 21.02 12.77
N ARG A 124 -18.33 20.80 11.58
CA ARG A 124 -18.92 21.25 10.30
C ARG A 124 -20.30 20.67 10.08
N ARG A 125 -20.50 19.38 10.38
CA ARG A 125 -21.80 18.72 10.28
C ARG A 125 -22.82 19.33 11.25
N ALA A 126 -22.48 19.47 12.52
CA ALA A 126 -23.35 20.03 13.55
C ALA A 126 -23.72 21.50 13.27
N MET A 127 -22.82 22.27 12.65
CA MET A 127 -23.13 23.64 12.19
C MET A 127 -24.17 23.65 11.06
N ARG A 128 -24.08 22.72 10.10
CA ARG A 128 -25.09 22.58 9.03
C ARG A 128 -26.45 22.14 9.57
N GLU A 129 -26.45 21.25 10.56
CA GLU A 129 -27.66 20.75 11.22
C GLU A 129 -28.24 21.74 12.26
N GLY A 130 -27.61 22.90 12.48
CA GLY A 130 -28.07 23.91 13.44
C GLY A 130 -27.98 23.47 14.91
N ASN A 131 -27.29 22.37 15.22
CA ASN A 131 -27.22 21.81 16.57
C ASN A 131 -26.21 22.57 17.45
N ARG A 132 -26.68 23.65 18.09
CA ARG A 132 -25.87 24.54 18.93
C ARG A 132 -25.18 23.84 20.11
N GLN A 133 -25.82 22.84 20.71
CA GLN A 133 -25.23 22.09 21.83
C GLN A 133 -24.03 21.26 21.36
N SER A 134 -24.17 20.54 20.25
CA SER A 134 -23.08 19.76 19.64
C SER A 134 -21.93 20.67 19.20
N VAL A 135 -22.23 21.83 18.60
CA VAL A 135 -21.22 22.82 18.21
C VAL A 135 -20.39 23.31 19.42
N ARG A 136 -21.05 23.64 20.55
CA ARG A 136 -20.33 24.06 21.78
C ARG A 136 -19.45 22.94 22.33
N LYS A 137 -19.99 21.71 22.43
CA LYS A 137 -19.25 20.54 22.94
C LYS A 137 -18.02 20.24 22.06
N LEU A 138 -18.20 20.18 20.73
CA LEU A 138 -17.13 19.87 19.77
C LEU A 138 -16.04 20.95 19.74
N ARG A 139 -16.41 22.25 19.75
CA ARG A 139 -15.43 23.34 19.88
C ARG A 139 -14.59 23.25 21.15
N SER A 140 -15.24 22.93 22.28
CA SER A 140 -14.52 22.76 23.54
C SER A 140 -13.54 21.58 23.50
N GLY A 141 -13.93 20.47 22.87
CA GLY A 141 -13.08 19.28 22.69
C GLY A 141 -11.87 19.58 21.82
N ILE A 142 -12.06 20.25 20.68
CA ILE A 142 -10.96 20.66 19.78
C ILE A 142 -9.98 21.58 20.50
N LYS A 143 -10.47 22.54 21.29
CA LYS A 143 -9.61 23.47 22.05
C LYS A 143 -8.74 22.74 23.07
N ARG A 144 -9.31 21.75 23.79
CA ARG A 144 -8.55 20.93 24.76
C ARG A 144 -7.45 20.13 24.06
N LEU A 145 -7.77 19.45 22.96
CA LEU A 145 -6.81 18.66 22.21
C LEU A 145 -5.70 19.51 21.60
N LYS A 146 -6.01 20.71 21.07
CA LYS A 146 -4.98 21.65 20.58
C LYS A 146 -4.05 22.12 21.70
N LYS A 147 -4.58 22.34 22.91
CA LYS A 147 -3.77 22.68 24.09
C LYS A 147 -2.85 21.52 24.49
N GLN A 148 -3.35 20.29 24.50
CA GLN A 148 -2.53 19.09 24.77
C GLN A 148 -1.43 18.92 23.71
N LEU A 149 -1.75 19.14 22.43
CA LEU A 149 -0.77 19.04 21.36
C LEU A 149 0.40 20.03 21.49
N GLY A 150 0.15 21.24 22.01
CA GLY A 150 1.18 22.24 22.26
C GLY A 150 1.93 22.07 23.59
N ALA A 151 1.47 21.17 24.45
CA ALA A 151 2.12 20.84 25.73
C ALA A 151 3.06 19.62 25.61
N LEU A 152 2.97 18.86 24.52
CA LEU A 152 3.86 17.76 24.14
C LEU A 152 4.99 18.28 23.25
#